data_AF-A0AB36EPZ5-F1
#
_entry.id   AF-A0AB36EPZ5-F1
#
_cell.length_a   1.000
_cell.length_b   1.000
_cell.length_c   1.000
_cell.angle_alpha   90.00
_cell.angle_beta   90.00
_cell.angle_gamma   90.00
#
_symmetry.space_group_name_H-M   'P 1'
#
loop_
_entity.id
_entity.type
_entity.pdbx_description
1 polymer ?
#
loop_
_entity_poly.entity_id
_entity_poly.type
_entity_poly.pdbx_seq_one_letter_code
_entity_poly.pdbx_strand_id
1 'polypeptide(L)' 'MKQPGNELVSKVYRVKEEFVQILEDKRINMIIETREGIAEADIVNAVLWRYLEKITTHDVMEYKEKMGGGKAKKRPRS' A
#
# COMPACT_ATOMS: atom_id res chain seq x y z
N MET A 1 16.12 34.09 8.47
CA MET A 1 15.54 33.15 7.50
C MET A 1 16.13 31.77 7.74
N LYS A 2 15.37 30.85 8.32
CA LYS A 2 15.66 29.41 8.34
C LYS A 2 14.41 28.73 7.80
N GLN A 3 14.53 28.00 6.70
CA GLN A 3 13.45 27.13 6.24
C GLN A 3 13.20 26.12 7.36
N PRO A 4 11.95 25.88 7.81
CA PRO A 4 11.69 24.81 8.74
C PRO A 4 12.03 23.50 8.03
N GLY A 5 13.05 22.80 8.52
CA GLY A 5 13.36 21.45 8.08
C GLY A 5 12.10 20.62 8.27
N ASN A 6 11.53 20.17 7.15
CA ASN A 6 10.38 19.28 7.17
C ASN A 6 10.90 17.93 7.67
N GLU A 7 10.88 17.72 8.98
CA GLU A 7 11.22 16.44 9.60
C GLU A 7 10.31 15.37 8.97
N LEU A 8 10.90 14.50 8.14
CA LEU A 8 10.18 13.42 7.48
C LEU A 8 9.90 12.34 8.52
N VAL A 9 8.94 12.58 9.39
CA VAL A 9 8.37 11.55 10.25
C VAL A 9 7.69 10.53 9.35
N SER A 10 8.03 9.25 9.54
CA SER A 10 7.40 8.16 8.79
C SER A 10 5.89 8.18 9.04
N LYS A 11 5.12 8.21 7.95
CA LYS A 11 3.67 8.14 8.03
C LYS A 11 3.25 6.67 8.15
N VAL A 12 2.38 6.38 9.11
CA VAL A 12 1.81 5.04 9.28
C VAL A 12 0.58 4.93 8.39
N TYR A 13 0.65 4.03 7.40
CA TYR A 13 -0.48 3.70 6.53
C TYR A 13 -1.06 2.35 6.91
N ARG A 14 -2.39 2.25 6.96
CA ARG A 14 -3.05 0.97 7.19
C ARG A 14 -3.04 0.14 5.90
N VAL A 15 -2.39 -1.00 5.95
CA VAL A 15 -2.47 -2.02 4.92
C VAL A 15 -3.73 -2.87 5.19
N LYS A 16 -4.46 -3.22 4.13
CA LYS A 16 -5.64 -4.09 4.26
C LYS A 16 -5.21 -5.52 4.63
N GLU A 17 -6.03 -6.21 5.42
CA GLU A 17 -5.73 -7.54 5.96
C GLU A 17 -5.40 -8.56 4.86
N GLU A 18 -6.10 -8.52 3.74
CA GLU A 18 -5.83 -9.36 2.56
C GLU A 18 -4.39 -9.21 2.03
N PHE A 19 -3.84 -7.99 2.06
CA PHE A 19 -2.48 -7.74 1.60
C PHE A 19 -1.45 -8.15 2.65
N VAL A 20 -1.78 -8.05 3.94
CA VAL A 20 -0.90 -8.52 5.02
C VAL A 20 -0.65 -10.02 4.91
N GLN A 21 -1.71 -10.81 4.69
CA GLN A 21 -1.57 -12.27 4.50
C GLN A 21 -0.70 -12.60 3.27
N ILE A 22 -0.95 -11.93 2.15
CA ILE A 22 -0.15 -12.11 0.92
C ILE A 22 1.31 -11.71 1.13
N LEU A 23 1.57 -10.64 1.91
CA LEU A 23 2.93 -10.20 2.22
C LEU A 23 3.67 -11.22 3.08
N GLU A 24 3.00 -11.79 4.09
CA GLU A 24 3.57 -12.83 4.96
C GLU A 24 3.96 -14.08 4.15
N ASP A 25 3.05 -14.59 3.32
CA ASP A 25 3.31 -15.76 2.47
C ASP A 25 4.46 -15.49 1.48
N LYS A 26 4.48 -14.30 0.86
CA LYS A 26 5.58 -13.92 -0.05
C LYS A 26 6.91 -13.84 0.69
N ARG A 27 6.92 -13.25 1.88
CA ARG A 27 8.12 -13.12 2.70
C ARG A 27 8.72 -14.48 3.03
N ILE A 28 7.89 -15.43 3.48
CA ILE A 28 8.34 -16.79 3.80
C ILE A 28 8.98 -17.45 2.57
N ASN A 29 8.30 -17.39 1.41
CA ASN A 29 8.81 -17.97 0.17
C ASN A 29 10.14 -17.36 -0.26
N MET A 30 10.29 -16.03 -0.16
CA MET A 30 11.53 -15.34 -0.50
C MET A 30 12.67 -15.69 0.46
N ILE A 31 12.39 -15.83 1.76
CA ILE A 31 13.39 -16.28 2.74
C ILE A 31 13.84 -17.71 2.43
N ILE A 32 12.92 -18.61 2.06
CA ILE A 32 13.27 -19.98 1.68
C ILE A 32 14.15 -19.99 0.43
N GLU A 33 13.81 -19.19 -0.58
CA GLU A 33 14.55 -19.11 -1.85
C GLU A 33 15.96 -18.53 -1.66
N THR A 34 16.07 -17.42 -0.94
CA THR A 34 17.33 -16.67 -0.79
C THR A 34 18.19 -17.17 0.37
N ARG A 35 17.59 -17.87 1.33
CA ARG A 35 18.17 -18.21 2.64
C ARG A 35 18.61 -16.99 3.46
N GLU A 36 18.06 -15.82 3.12
CA GLU A 36 18.36 -14.56 3.81
C GLU A 36 17.11 -14.03 4.50
N GLY A 37 17.31 -13.34 5.62
CA GLY A 37 16.23 -12.66 6.32
C GLY A 37 15.75 -11.46 5.52
N ILE A 38 14.47 -11.45 5.15
CA ILE A 38 13.84 -10.33 4.44
C ILE A 38 12.82 -9.68 5.39
N ALA A 39 12.88 -8.35 5.55
CA ALA A 39 11.89 -7.63 6.34
C ALA A 39 10.63 -7.36 5.50
N GLU A 40 9.46 -7.40 6.13
CA GLU A 40 8.20 -7.09 5.43
C GLU A 40 8.17 -5.65 4.90
N ALA A 41 8.78 -4.72 5.64
CA ALA A 41 8.93 -3.33 5.23
C ALA A 41 9.71 -3.20 3.90
N ASP A 42 10.72 -4.04 3.67
CA ASP A 42 11.49 -4.03 2.42
C ASP A 42 10.62 -4.48 1.24
N ILE A 43 9.75 -5.46 1.46
CA ILE A 43 8.80 -5.93 0.43
C ILE A 43 7.82 -4.81 0.07
N VAL A 44 7.26 -4.14 1.08
CA VAL A 44 6.33 -3.01 0.86
C VAL A 44 7.04 -1.87 0.12
N ASN A 45 8.24 -1.50 0.56
CA ASN A 45 9.02 -0.44 -0.08
C ASN A 45 9.43 -0.81 -1.52
N ALA A 46 9.75 -2.07 -1.79
CA ALA A 46 10.06 -2.54 -3.14
C ALA A 46 8.85 -2.45 -4.07
N VAL A 47 7.64 -2.75 -3.57
CA VAL A 47 6.39 -2.56 -4.32
C VAL A 47 6.16 -1.08 -4.62
N LEU A 48 6.29 -0.21 -3.61
CA LEU A 48 6.16 1.23 -3.81
C LEU A 48 7.19 1.75 -4.82
N TRP A 49 8.47 1.42 -4.66
CA TRP A 49 9.52 1.83 -5.59
C TRP A 49 9.22 1.41 -7.04
N ARG A 50 8.71 0.18 -7.25
CA ARG A 50 8.44 -0.35 -8.59
C ARG A 50 7.23 0.24 -9.29
N TYR A 51 6.20 0.65 -8.53
CA TYR A 51 4.90 1.02 -9.08
C TYR A 51 4.45 2.45 -8.79
N LEU A 52 5.04 3.15 -7.81
CA LEU A 52 4.60 4.49 -7.41
C LEU A 52 4.75 5.52 -8.53
N GLU A 53 5.78 5.43 -9.36
CA GLU A 53 5.96 6.33 -10.51
C GLU A 53 5.01 6.02 -11.67
N LYS A 54 4.46 4.80 -11.71
CA LYS A 54 3.59 4.31 -12.79
C LYS A 54 2.12 4.38 -12.45
N ILE A 55 1.77 4.55 -11.17
CA ILE A 55 0.39 4.54 -10.71
C ILE A 55 -0.38 5.73 -11.30
N THR A 56 -1.53 5.46 -11.90
CA THR A 56 -2.39 6.48 -12.48
C THR A 56 -3.58 6.79 -11.60
N THR A 57 -4.25 7.90 -11.89
CA THR A 57 -5.52 8.23 -11.22
C THR A 57 -6.57 7.13 -11.46
N HIS A 58 -6.58 6.52 -12.64
CA HIS A 58 -7.51 5.46 -12.98
C HIS A 58 -7.31 4.23 -12.08
N ASP A 59 -6.06 3.81 -11.85
CA ASP A 59 -5.74 2.65 -10.99
C ASP A 59 -6.24 2.86 -9.56
N VAL A 60 -6.08 4.08 -9.03
CA VAL A 60 -6.56 4.42 -7.68
C VAL A 60 -8.08 4.43 -7.61
N MET A 61 -8.76 4.95 -8.64
CA MET A 61 -10.22 4.96 -8.71
C MET A 61 -10.76 3.54 -8.83
N GLU A 62 -10.17 2.71 -9.69
CA GLU A 62 -10.55 1.31 -9.85
C GLU A 62 -10.36 0.53 -8.54
N TYR A 63 -9.21 0.71 -7.87
CA TYR A 63 -8.98 0.13 -6.54
C TYR A 63 -10.06 0.56 -5.54
N LYS A 64 -10.41 1.85 -5.51
CA LYS A 64 -11.49 2.35 -4.64
C LYS A 64 -12.84 1.74 -4.98
N GLU A 65 -13.17 1.51 -6.24
CA GLU A 65 -14.44 0.90 -6.64
C GLU A 65 -14.51 -0.60 -6.31
N LYS A 66 -13.42 -1.33 -6.54
CA LYS A 66 -13.36 -2.78 -6.28
C LYS A 66 -13.24 -3.08 -4.79
N MET A 67 -12.52 -2.25 -4.05
CA MET A 67 -12.10 -2.55 -2.68
C MET A 67 -12.73 -1.63 -1.63
N GLY A 68 -13.23 -0.46 -2.03
CA GLY A 68 -14.07 0.41 -1.21
C GLY A 68 -15.53 0.07 -1.50
N GLY A 69 -16.14 -0.72 -0.62
CA GLY A 69 -17.51 -1.22 -0.75
C GLY A 69 -18.48 -0.22 -1.41
N GLY A 70 -19.21 -0.73 -2.40
CA GLY A 70 -20.02 0.06 -3.30
C GLY A 70 -20.95 1.06 -2.63
N LYS A 71 -21.12 2.17 -3.34
CA LYS A 71 -22.28 3.07 -3.32
C LYS A 71 -22.66 3.55 -1.92
N ALA A 72 -22.26 4.79 -1.61
CA ALA A 72 -23.28 5.71 -1.13
C ALA A 72 -24.40 5.72 -2.19
N LYS A 73 -25.40 4.84 -2.03
CA LYS A 73 -26.72 5.02 -2.65
C LYS A 73 -27.05 6.47 -2.35
N LYS A 74 -27.02 7.33 -3.37
CA LYS A 74 -27.69 8.62 -3.30
C LYS A 74 -29.12 8.28 -2.91
N ARG A 75 -29.45 8.37 -1.62
CA ARG A 75 -30.85 8.33 -1.18
C ARG A 75 -31.49 9.47 -1.96
N PRO A 76 -32.50 9.24 -2.81
CA PRO A 76 -33.26 10.35 -3.33
C PRO A 76 -33.77 11.10 -2.10
N ARG A 77 -33.47 12.40 -2.04
CA ARG A 77 -34.08 13.26 -1.04
C ARG A 77 -35.57 13.26 -1.39
N SER A 78 -36.36 12.55 -0.58
CA SER A 78 -37.80 12.75 -0.50
C SER A 78 -38.10 14.17 -0.06
#